data_AF-A0A7S3Y9K9-F1
#
_entry.id   AF-A0A7S3Y9K9-F1
#
_cell.length_a   1.000
_cell.length_b   1.000
_cell.length_c   1.000
_cell.angle_alpha   90.00
_cell.angle_beta   90.00
_cell.angle_gamma   90.00
#
_symmetry.space_group_name_H-M   'P 1'
#
loop_
_entity.id
_entity.type
_entity.pdbx_description
1 polymer ?
#
loop_
_entity_poly.entity_id
_entity_poly.type
_entity_poly.pdbx_seq_one_letter_code
_entity_poly.pdbx_strand_id
1 'polypeptide(L)'
;SQVPVIDASSLAEGRPEAMVDEVRDACSKWGFFQLTNHGVDPDITGEFQEHMHKFFALPPHVKDGIRRSADNSRGYFDDELTKRKRDWKEGSTKLKNTGSIPPSIPPSIPLYPIPLK
;
A
#
# COMPACT_ATOMS: atom_id res chain seq x y z
N SER A 1 11.60 -16.27 -18.99
CA SER A 1 10.28 -15.65 -19.12
C SER A 1 10.25 -14.33 -18.39
N GLN A 2 9.50 -13.33 -18.87
CA GLN A 2 9.35 -11.99 -18.26
C GLN A 2 7.97 -11.89 -17.58
N VAL A 3 7.86 -11.12 -16.50
CA VAL A 3 6.58 -10.89 -15.81
C VAL A 3 5.58 -10.25 -16.79
N PRO A 4 4.33 -10.73 -16.89
CA PRO A 4 3.33 -10.14 -17.78
C PRO A 4 3.08 -8.67 -17.45
N VAL A 5 2.97 -7.85 -18.49
CA VAL A 5 2.55 -6.45 -18.41
C VAL A 5 1.26 -6.32 -19.23
N ILE A 6 0.19 -5.87 -18.59
CA ILE A 6 -1.14 -5.71 -19.21
C ILE A 6 -1.44 -4.23 -19.36
N ASP A 7 -1.90 -3.82 -20.54
CA ASP A 7 -2.33 -2.46 -20.83
C ASP A 7 -3.83 -2.29 -20.49
N ALA A 8 -4.14 -1.33 -19.62
CA ALA A 8 -5.48 -1.05 -19.16
C ALA A 8 -6.19 0.11 -19.88
N SER A 9 -5.64 0.61 -20.98
CA SER A 9 -6.23 1.72 -21.76
C SER A 9 -7.66 1.43 -22.23
N SER A 10 -7.98 0.16 -22.50
CA SER A 10 -9.32 -0.28 -22.90
C SER A 10 -10.40 -0.01 -21.84
N LEU A 11 -10.01 0.13 -20.56
CA LEU A 11 -10.95 0.46 -19.48
C LEU A 11 -11.52 1.87 -19.64
N ALA A 12 -10.68 2.84 -20.05
CA ALA A 12 -11.12 4.21 -20.29
C ALA A 12 -12.12 4.31 -21.45
N GLU A 13 -12.06 3.35 -22.38
CA GLU A 13 -12.98 3.23 -23.51
C GLU A 13 -14.24 2.42 -23.18
N GLY A 14 -14.39 1.94 -21.94
CA GLY A 14 -15.51 1.11 -21.52
C GLY A 14 -15.49 -0.31 -22.11
N ARG A 15 -14.31 -0.83 -22.46
CA ARG A 15 -14.09 -2.16 -23.06
C ARG A 15 -13.28 -3.11 -22.16
N PRO A 16 -13.74 -3.41 -20.92
CA PRO A 16 -13.02 -4.27 -19.99
C PRO A 16 -12.86 -5.72 -20.49
N GLU A 17 -13.74 -6.19 -21.37
CA GLU A 17 -13.65 -7.51 -21.99
C GLU A 17 -12.35 -7.71 -22.78
N ALA A 18 -11.76 -6.63 -23.30
CA ALA A 18 -10.55 -6.68 -24.13
C ALA A 18 -9.31 -7.20 -23.39
N MET A 19 -9.28 -7.18 -22.05
CA MET A 19 -8.14 -7.65 -21.25
C MET A 19 -8.40 -9.00 -20.55
N VAL A 20 -9.60 -9.57 -20.66
CA VAL A 20 -10.01 -10.72 -19.84
C VAL A 20 -9.10 -11.92 -20.04
N ASP A 21 -8.75 -12.23 -21.28
CA ASP A 21 -7.91 -13.37 -21.60
C ASP A 21 -6.46 -13.16 -21.14
N GLU A 22 -5.92 -11.95 -21.28
CA GLU A 22 -4.58 -11.61 -20.78
C GLU A 22 -4.49 -11.71 -19.25
N VAL A 23 -5.48 -11.17 -18.54
CA VAL A 23 -5.56 -11.26 -17.07
C VAL A 23 -5.70 -12.71 -16.64
N ARG A 24 -6.57 -13.50 -17.31
CA ARG A 24 -6.74 -14.93 -17.01
C ARG A 24 -5.43 -15.69 -17.19
N ASP A 25 -4.73 -15.47 -18.29
CA ASP A 25 -3.49 -16.14 -18.61
C ASP A 25 -2.38 -15.78 -17.61
N ALA A 26 -2.24 -14.49 -17.29
CA ALA A 26 -1.27 -14.04 -16.31
C ALA A 26 -1.54 -14.62 -14.92
N CYS A 27 -2.79 -14.57 -14.45
CA CYS A 27 -3.19 -15.18 -13.17
C CYS A 27 -2.93 -16.70 -13.16
N SER A 28 -3.27 -17.41 -14.23
CA SER A 28 -3.16 -18.89 -14.27
C SER A 28 -1.72 -19.37 -14.39
N LYS A 29 -0.86 -18.64 -15.10
CA LYS A 29 0.54 -19.04 -15.38
C LYS A 29 1.53 -18.47 -14.37
N TRP A 30 1.30 -17.24 -13.90
CA TRP A 30 2.23 -16.50 -13.03
C TRP A 30 1.69 -16.21 -11.63
N GLY A 31 0.37 -16.07 -11.49
CA GLY A 31 -0.28 -15.65 -10.24
C GLY A 31 -0.23 -14.12 -9.99
N PHE A 32 0.45 -13.35 -10.84
CA PHE A 32 0.51 -11.89 -10.80
C PHE A 32 0.91 -11.29 -12.16
N PHE A 33 0.71 -9.98 -12.32
CA PHE A 33 1.11 -9.18 -13.48
C PHE A 33 1.32 -7.72 -13.08
N GLN A 34 1.98 -6.97 -13.95
CA GLN A 34 2.04 -5.51 -13.86
C GLN A 34 0.91 -4.91 -14.71
N LEU A 35 0.27 -3.86 -14.21
CA LEU A 35 -0.77 -3.13 -14.93
C LEU A 35 -0.23 -1.76 -15.34
N THR A 36 -0.43 -1.37 -16.58
CA THR A 36 -0.03 -0.06 -17.13
C THR A 36 -1.23 0.67 -17.72
N ASN A 37 -1.15 1.98 -17.91
CA ASN A 37 -2.22 2.79 -18.49
C ASN A 37 -3.59 2.62 -17.78
N HIS A 38 -3.57 2.38 -16.47
CA HIS A 38 -4.77 2.16 -15.64
C HIS A 38 -5.53 3.45 -15.29
N GLY A 39 -5.07 4.62 -15.77
CA GLY A 39 -5.74 5.90 -15.57
C GLY A 39 -5.68 6.48 -14.16
N VAL A 40 -4.85 5.90 -13.27
CA VAL A 40 -4.57 6.53 -11.96
C VAL A 40 -3.53 7.60 -12.17
N ASP A 41 -3.84 8.81 -11.69
CA ASP A 41 -2.93 9.95 -11.76
C ASP A 41 -1.59 9.64 -11.04
N PRO A 42 -0.43 9.81 -11.71
CA PRO A 42 0.87 9.64 -11.09
C PRO A 42 1.05 10.46 -9.80
N ASP A 43 0.45 11.65 -9.73
CA ASP A 43 0.58 12.53 -8.56
C ASP A 43 -0.08 11.91 -7.32
N ILE A 44 -1.22 11.22 -7.49
CA ILE A 44 -1.88 10.49 -6.39
C ILE A 44 -0.94 9.40 -5.83
N THR A 45 -0.24 8.68 -6.69
CA THR A 45 0.70 7.65 -6.23
C THR A 45 1.93 8.25 -5.57
N GLY A 46 2.41 9.40 -6.05
CA GLY A 46 3.53 10.12 -5.45
C GLY A 46 3.19 10.66 -4.06
N GLU A 47 2.05 11.34 -3.92
CA GLU A 47 1.55 11.84 -2.64
C GLU A 47 1.31 10.71 -1.65
N PHE A 48 0.74 9.58 -2.10
CA PHE A 48 0.53 8.41 -1.25
C PHE A 48 1.85 7.87 -0.71
N GLN A 49 2.87 7.72 -1.57
CA GLN A 49 4.21 7.29 -1.14
C GLN A 49 4.82 8.27 -0.15
N GLU A 50 4.75 9.57 -0.42
CA GLU A 50 5.27 10.61 0.48
C GLU A 50 4.59 10.55 1.86
N HIS A 51 3.27 10.44 1.91
CA HIS A 51 2.53 10.32 3.16
C HIS A 51 2.85 9.02 3.92
N MET A 52 3.01 7.89 3.21
CA MET A 52 3.46 6.64 3.85
C MET A 52 4.84 6.81 4.48
N HIS A 53 5.81 7.37 3.76
CA HIS A 53 7.16 7.61 4.28
C HIS A 53 7.14 8.52 5.51
N LYS A 54 6.41 9.63 5.46
CA LYS A 54 6.25 10.55 6.60
C LYS A 54 5.63 9.86 7.81
N PHE A 55 4.58 9.06 7.60
CA PHE A 55 3.93 8.33 8.68
C PHE A 55 4.87 7.32 9.36
N PHE A 56 5.57 6.49 8.59
CA PHE A 56 6.44 5.46 9.17
C PHE A 56 7.74 6.03 9.77
N ALA A 57 8.16 7.23 9.36
CA ALA A 57 9.24 7.98 9.99
C ALA A 57 8.87 8.58 11.37
N LEU A 58 7.59 8.58 11.77
CA LEU A 58 7.17 9.05 13.09
C LEU A 58 7.78 8.19 14.22
N PRO A 59 8.06 8.79 15.40
CA PRO A 59 8.48 8.03 16.56
C PRO A 59 7.50 6.90 16.91
N PRO A 60 7.97 5.73 17.39
CA PRO A 60 7.12 4.58 17.67
C PRO A 60 5.89 4.89 18.54
N HIS A 61 6.07 5.68 19.61
CA HIS A 61 4.98 6.05 20.52
C HIS A 61 3.83 6.83 19.84
N VAL A 62 4.11 7.55 18.74
CA VAL A 62 3.08 8.25 17.97
C VAL A 62 2.28 7.25 17.14
N LYS A 63 2.96 6.29 16.48
CA LYS A 63 2.32 5.23 15.69
C LYS A 63 1.49 4.29 16.59
N ASP A 64 1.96 4.04 17.80
CA ASP A 64 1.26 3.25 18.82
C ASP A 64 -0.11 3.83 19.22
N GLY A 65 -0.33 5.13 19.04
CA GLY A 65 -1.62 5.78 19.31
C GLY A 65 -2.78 5.25 18.45
N ILE A 66 -2.47 4.58 17.33
CA ILE A 66 -3.44 3.90 16.47
C ILE A 66 -3.18 2.40 16.37
N ARG A 67 -2.49 1.79 17.35
CA ARG A 67 -2.14 0.36 17.31
C ARG A 67 -3.37 -0.53 17.25
N ARG A 68 -3.26 -1.63 16.50
CA ARG A 68 -4.25 -2.72 16.50
C ARG A 68 -4.39 -3.34 17.88
N SER A 69 -5.59 -3.81 18.19
CA SER A 69 -5.89 -4.55 19.40
C SER A 69 -6.61 -5.85 19.08
N ALA A 70 -6.80 -6.72 20.07
CA ALA A 70 -7.54 -7.97 19.90
C ALA A 70 -8.99 -7.74 19.41
N ASP A 71 -9.58 -6.60 19.76
CA ASP A 71 -10.93 -6.16 19.37
C ASP A 71 -10.95 -5.23 18.14
N ASN A 72 -9.79 -4.75 17.68
CA ASN A 72 -9.68 -3.88 16.51
C ASN A 72 -8.48 -4.22 15.62
N SER A 73 -8.74 -4.89 14.50
CA SER A 73 -7.76 -5.23 13.46
C SER A 73 -7.35 -4.06 12.55
N ARG A 74 -7.80 -2.83 12.82
CA ARG A 74 -7.45 -1.62 12.05
C ARG A 74 -6.43 -0.77 12.77
N GLY A 75 -5.47 -0.24 12.03
CA GLY A 75 -4.40 0.62 12.56
C GLY A 75 -3.01 0.01 12.47
N TYR A 76 -2.07 0.55 13.25
CA TYR A 76 -0.63 0.24 13.23
C TYR A 76 -0.28 -1.12 13.85
N PHE A 77 0.73 -1.78 13.31
CA PHE A 77 1.29 -3.03 13.81
C PHE A 77 2.73 -3.25 13.30
N ASP A 78 3.53 -3.96 14.09
CA ASP A 78 4.93 -4.31 13.83
C ASP A 78 5.29 -5.71 14.39
N ASP A 79 4.25 -6.49 14.72
CA ASP A 79 4.32 -7.77 15.39
C ASP A 79 3.59 -8.89 14.65
N GLU A 80 3.27 -8.67 13.37
CA GLU A 80 2.63 -9.67 12.53
C GLU A 80 3.51 -10.91 12.36
N LEU A 81 2.86 -12.08 12.40
CA LEU A 81 3.52 -13.37 12.32
C LEU A 81 3.09 -14.13 11.07
N THR A 82 4.03 -14.47 10.18
CA THR A 82 3.83 -15.44 9.10
C THR A 82 4.43 -16.79 9.48
N LYS A 83 3.62 -17.86 9.47
CA LYS A 83 4.05 -19.22 9.89
C LYS A 83 4.73 -19.22 11.28
N ARG A 84 4.18 -18.46 12.23
CA ARG A 84 4.68 -18.26 13.61
C ARG A 84 6.07 -17.59 13.70
N LYS A 85 6.55 -16.97 12.63
CA LYS A 85 7.76 -16.16 12.64
C LYS A 85 7.39 -14.69 12.44
N ARG A 86 8.04 -13.80 13.18
CA ARG A 86 7.79 -12.35 13.07
C ARG A 86 8.27 -11.85 11.71
N ASP A 87 7.40 -11.10 11.05
CA ASP A 87 7.73 -10.44 9.79
C ASP A 87 8.64 -9.22 10.06
N TRP A 88 9.60 -8.96 9.18
CA TRP A 88 10.50 -7.80 9.28
C TRP A 88 9.88 -6.56 8.63
N LYS A 89 8.65 -6.25 9.05
CA LYS A 89 7.90 -5.10 8.56
C LYS A 89 7.11 -4.46 9.69
N GLU A 90 6.82 -3.19 9.47
CA GLU A 90 5.69 -2.54 10.10
C GLU A 90 4.60 -2.29 9.05
N GLY A 91 3.37 -2.06 9.51
CA GLY A 91 2.24 -1.82 8.64
C GLY A 91 1.14 -1.03 9.34
N SER A 92 0.22 -0.52 8.54
CA SER A 92 -0.99 0.12 9.03
C SER A 92 -2.15 -0.24 8.11
N THR A 93 -3.34 -0.46 8.68
CA THR A 93 -4.58 -0.63 7.91
C THR A 93 -5.49 0.59 8.06
N LYS A 94 -6.34 0.81 7.05
CA LYS A 94 -7.33 1.88 7.05
C LYS A 94 -8.09 1.91 8.38
N LEU A 95 -8.06 3.06 9.04
CA LEU A 95 -8.76 3.27 10.31
C LEU A 95 -10.27 3.18 10.11
N LYS A 96 -11.01 2.79 11.17
CA LYS A 96 -12.47 2.98 11.18
C LYS A 96 -12.72 4.49 11.03
N ASN A 97 -13.74 4.88 10.26
CA ASN A 97 -14.12 6.28 10.12
C ASN A 97 -14.78 6.71 11.45
N THR A 98 -13.99 6.94 12.50
CA THR A 98 -14.46 7.19 13.88
C THR A 98 -14.54 8.68 14.20
N GLY A 99 -14.42 9.57 13.22
CA GLY A 99 -14.32 11.02 13.44
C GLY A 99 -13.01 11.46 14.11
N SER A 100 -12.14 10.51 14.45
CA SER A 100 -10.80 10.74 14.97
C SER A 100 -9.88 10.99 13.79
N ILE A 101 -9.64 12.27 13.49
CA ILE A 101 -8.54 12.66 12.60
C ILE A 101 -7.26 12.13 13.27
N PRO A 102 -6.44 11.29 12.60
CA PRO A 102 -5.14 10.93 13.17
C PRO A 102 -4.39 12.22 13.49
N PRO A 103 -3.61 12.29 14.59
CA PRO A 103 -2.91 13.51 14.96
C PRO A 103 -2.22 14.07 13.71
N SER A 104 -2.58 15.30 13.34
CA SER A 104 -2.09 15.98 12.14
C SER A 104 -0.59 15.73 12.04
N ILE A 105 -0.15 15.11 10.94
CA ILE A 105 1.28 14.91 10.67
C ILE A 105 1.93 16.28 10.86
N PRO A 106 2.84 16.47 11.84
CA PRO A 106 3.44 17.76 12.05
C PRO A 106 4.15 18.18 10.76
N PRO A 107 3.99 19.42 10.30
CA PRO A 107 4.71 19.88 9.13
C PRO A 107 6.20 19.78 9.42
N SER A 108 6.92 19.13 8.50
CA SER A 108 8.38 18.91 8.49
C SER A 108 8.96 18.01 9.59
N ILE A 109 9.03 16.71 9.32
CA ILE A 109 10.10 15.86 9.86
C ILE A 109 11.22 15.85 8.80
N PRO A 110 12.48 16.16 9.15
CA PRO A 110 13.58 16.08 8.19
C PRO A 110 13.69 14.64 7.67
N LEU A 111 13.71 14.50 6.35
CA LEU A 111 13.95 13.22 5.68
C LEU A 111 15.33 12.72 6.07
N TYR A 112 15.40 11.76 6.99
CA TYR A 112 16.62 11.01 7.20
C TYR A 112 16.81 10.07 5.99
N PRO A 113 18.02 9.97 5.41
CA PRO A 113 18.26 9.07 4.30
C PRO A 113 17.99 7.64 4.74
N ILE A 114 17.08 6.96 4.03
CA ILE A 114 16.87 5.53 4.15
C ILE A 114 18.17 4.85 3.67
N PRO A 115 18.89 4.08 4.51
CA PRO A 115 20.03 3.33 4.04
C PRO A 115 19.53 2.23 3.09
N LEU A 116 19.87 2.37 1.81
CA LEU A 116 19.75 1.31 0.82
C LEU A 116 20.70 0.18 1.26
N LYS A 117 20.13 -1.00 1.55
CA LYS A 117 20.89 -2.25 1.64
C LYS A 117 20.80 -2.98 0.32
#